data_AF-A0A3C1RN58-F1
#
_entry.id   AF-A0A3C1RN58-F1
#
_cell.length_a   1.000
_cell.length_b   1.000
_cell.length_c   1.000
_cell.angle_alpha   90.00
_cell.angle_beta   90.00
_cell.angle_gamma   90.00
#
_symmetry.space_group_name_H-M   'P 1'
#
loop_
_entity.id
_entity.type
_entity.pdbx_description
1 polymer ?
#
loop_
_entity_poly.entity_id
_entity_poly.type
_entity_poly.pdbx_seq_one_letter_code
_entity_poly.pdbx_strand_id
1 'polypeptide(L)'
;MNKLKVPTSKNYHEYLISSLKDPISAAGYLEVILEIEDNQPEPELLQAAFKDIVDAYLQNHQLTEEAHQLYNKLDQMLSQSKGEEIYTFISWLNAMGLQLNVTVKPVEQKE
;
A
#
# COMPACT_ATOMS: atom_id res chain seq x y z
N MET A 1 -11.47 26.14 -24.63
CA MET A 1 -11.42 25.02 -23.66
C MET A 1 -10.13 24.26 -23.89
N ASN A 2 -9.13 24.44 -23.02
CA ASN A 2 -7.91 23.62 -23.07
C ASN A 2 -8.30 22.18 -22.74
N LYS A 3 -8.03 21.25 -23.66
CA LYS A 3 -8.16 19.82 -23.41
C LYS A 3 -7.19 19.47 -22.29
N LEU A 4 -7.71 19.26 -21.08
CA LEU A 4 -6.98 18.56 -20.03
C LEU A 4 -6.65 17.17 -20.60
N LYS A 5 -5.38 16.94 -20.94
CA LYS A 5 -4.89 15.60 -21.28
C LYS A 5 -4.92 14.80 -19.98
N VAL A 6 -6.05 14.16 -19.69
CA VAL A 6 -6.09 13.10 -18.70
C VAL A 6 -5.17 11.98 -19.19
N PRO A 7 -4.18 11.55 -18.38
CA PRO A 7 -3.37 10.39 -18.69
C PRO A 7 -4.28 9.20 -19.03
N THR A 8 -3.93 8.41 -20.04
CA THR A 8 -4.58 7.12 -20.25
C THR A 8 -4.33 6.22 -19.04
N SER A 9 -5.18 5.22 -18.80
CA SER A 9 -5.02 4.30 -17.65
C SER A 9 -3.61 3.71 -17.56
N LYS A 10 -3.00 3.39 -18.71
CA LYS A 10 -1.60 2.93 -18.78
C LYS A 10 -0.61 3.99 -18.27
N ASN A 11 -0.79 5.25 -18.66
CA ASN A 11 0.06 6.37 -18.21
C ASN A 11 -0.16 6.66 -16.71
N TYR A 12 -1.38 6.50 -16.20
CA TYR A 12 -1.65 6.65 -14.77
C TYR A 12 -0.98 5.56 -13.94
N HIS A 13 -1.07 4.28 -14.34
CA HIS A 13 -0.41 3.20 -13.61
C HIS A 13 1.13 3.34 -13.66
N GLU A 14 1.70 3.69 -14.81
CA GLU A 14 3.14 4.00 -14.92
C GLU A 14 3.55 5.16 -13.99
N TYR A 15 2.75 6.22 -13.93
CA TYR A 15 2.95 7.33 -13.00
C TYR A 15 2.86 6.89 -11.53
N LEU A 16 1.85 6.10 -11.18
CA LEU A 16 1.66 5.56 -9.83
C LEU A 16 2.89 4.76 -9.40
N ILE A 17 3.28 3.75 -10.18
CA ILE A 17 4.45 2.92 -9.89
C ILE A 17 5.73 3.75 -9.80
N SER A 18 5.89 4.78 -10.63
CA SER A 18 7.02 5.69 -10.52
C SER A 18 7.01 6.51 -9.21
N SER A 19 5.84 6.97 -8.76
CA SER A 19 5.70 7.74 -7.52
C SER A 19 5.96 6.89 -6.27
N LEU A 20 5.53 5.63 -6.28
CA LEU A 20 5.65 4.71 -5.16
C LEU A 20 7.10 4.25 -4.88
N LYS A 21 8.07 4.63 -5.74
CA LYS A 21 9.51 4.43 -5.45
C LYS A 21 9.99 5.29 -4.28
N ASP A 22 9.30 6.40 -4.03
CA ASP A 22 9.52 7.21 -2.84
C ASP A 22 8.79 6.57 -1.63
N PRO A 23 9.49 6.19 -0.55
CA PRO A 23 8.86 5.57 0.61
C PRO A 23 7.77 6.41 1.28
N ILE A 24 7.86 7.75 1.20
CA ILE A 24 6.83 8.64 1.76
C ILE A 24 5.54 8.48 0.94
N SER A 25 5.66 8.50 -0.39
CA SER A 25 4.54 8.26 -1.31
C SER A 25 3.94 6.86 -1.13
N ALA A 26 4.76 5.83 -0.96
CA ALA A 26 4.29 4.47 -0.70
C ALA A 26 3.53 4.34 0.63
N ALA A 27 4.03 4.97 1.69
CA ALA A 27 3.38 4.99 2.99
C ALA A 27 2.01 5.68 2.93
N GLY A 28 1.96 6.88 2.33
CA GLY A 28 0.70 7.61 2.15
C GLY A 28 -0.31 6.89 1.26
N TYR A 29 0.15 6.22 0.20
CA TYR A 29 -0.73 5.40 -0.63
C TYR A 29 -1.37 4.26 0.16
N LEU A 30 -0.56 3.49 0.91
CA LEU A 30 -1.08 2.37 1.70
C LEU A 30 -2.01 2.84 2.83
N GLU A 31 -1.68 3.95 3.50
CA GLU A 31 -2.53 4.54 4.53
C GLU A 31 -3.92 4.87 3.99
N VAL A 32 -4.01 5.58 2.86
CA VAL A 32 -5.29 5.92 2.21
C VAL A 32 -6.11 4.68 1.88
N ILE A 33 -5.47 3.61 1.40
CA ILE A 33 -6.16 2.36 1.08
C ILE A 33 -6.73 1.73 2.35
N LEU A 34 -5.97 1.67 3.44
CA LEU A 34 -6.44 1.12 4.72
C LEU A 34 -7.58 1.95 5.34
N GLU A 35 -7.60 3.26 5.14
CA GLU A 35 -8.71 4.12 5.56
C GLU A 35 -10.00 3.91 4.73
N ILE A 36 -9.87 3.74 3.41
CA ILE A 36 -11.02 3.47 2.53
C ILE A 36 -11.65 2.13 2.90
N GLU A 37 -10.82 1.10 3.09
CA GLU A 37 -11.28 -0.26 3.32
C GLU A 37 -11.97 -0.46 4.68
N ASP A 38 -11.66 0.34 5.71
CA ASP A 38 -12.41 0.33 6.99
C ASP A 38 -13.89 0.76 6.80
N ASN A 39 -14.15 1.63 5.83
CA ASN A 39 -15.49 2.16 5.56
C ASN A 39 -16.23 1.35 4.48
N GLN A 40 -15.53 0.94 3.43
CA GLN A 40 -16.05 0.17 2.30
C GLN A 40 -15.00 -0.85 1.85
N PRO A 41 -15.02 -2.07 2.40
CA PRO A 41 -14.03 -3.08 2.04
C PRO A 41 -14.20 -3.54 0.58
N GLU A 42 -13.17 -3.32 -0.23
CA GLU A 42 -12.93 -3.94 -1.52
C GLU A 42 -11.64 -4.78 -1.40
N PRO A 43 -11.72 -6.06 -1.01
CA PRO A 43 -10.54 -6.88 -0.69
C PRO A 43 -9.44 -6.91 -1.75
N GLU A 44 -9.83 -6.76 -3.02
CA GLU A 44 -8.92 -6.71 -4.15
C GLU A 44 -8.06 -5.42 -4.18
N LEU A 45 -8.55 -4.33 -3.60
CA LEU A 45 -7.87 -3.03 -3.57
C LEU A 45 -6.64 -3.06 -2.65
N LEU A 46 -6.75 -3.67 -1.47
CA LEU A 46 -5.62 -3.81 -0.55
C LEU A 46 -4.52 -4.71 -1.13
N GLN A 47 -4.90 -5.82 -1.78
CA GLN A 47 -3.94 -6.67 -2.49
C GLN A 47 -3.24 -5.92 -3.63
N ALA A 48 -4.01 -5.17 -4.43
CA ALA A 48 -3.45 -4.35 -5.51
C ALA A 48 -2.47 -3.31 -4.97
N ALA A 49 -2.78 -2.65 -3.84
CA ALA A 49 -1.91 -1.67 -3.23
C ALA A 49 -0.56 -2.28 -2.80
N PHE A 50 -0.56 -3.45 -2.16
CA PHE A 50 0.67 -4.16 -1.82
C PHE A 50 1.47 -4.52 -3.08
N LYS A 51 0.80 -5.02 -4.11
CA LYS A 51 1.44 -5.36 -5.38
C LYS A 51 2.09 -4.14 -6.04
N ASP A 52 1.40 -3.01 -6.10
CA ASP A 52 1.92 -1.77 -6.70
C ASP A 52 3.21 -1.30 -6.01
N ILE A 53 3.25 -1.36 -4.67
CA ILE A 53 4.44 -0.98 -3.88
C ILE A 53 5.60 -1.95 -4.15
N VAL A 54 5.31 -3.26 -4.19
CA VAL A 54 6.31 -4.29 -4.50
C VAL A 54 6.89 -4.10 -5.90
N ASP A 55 6.03 -3.88 -6.90
CA ASP A 55 6.45 -3.64 -8.29
C ASP A 55 7.31 -2.36 -8.38
N ALA A 56 6.96 -1.29 -7.65
CA ALA A 56 7.76 -0.07 -7.59
C ALA A 56 9.14 -0.30 -6.97
N TYR A 57 9.20 -1.03 -5.84
CA TYR A 57 10.45 -1.30 -5.12
C TYR A 57 11.35 -2.27 -5.88
N LEU A 58 10.78 -3.23 -6.61
CA LEU A 58 11.52 -4.10 -7.53
C LEU A 58 12.21 -3.27 -8.63
N GLN A 59 11.49 -2.33 -9.25
CA GLN A 59 12.03 -1.48 -10.31
C GLN A 59 13.17 -0.54 -9.86
N ASN A 60 13.29 -0.27 -8.55
CA ASN A 60 14.30 0.62 -8.00
C ASN A 60 15.31 -0.08 -7.07
N HIS A 61 15.34 -1.43 -7.09
CA HIS A 61 16.25 -2.25 -6.27
C HIS A 61 16.16 -1.98 -4.76
N GLN A 62 14.98 -1.58 -4.27
CA GLN A 62 14.71 -1.33 -2.85
C GLN A 62 14.07 -2.53 -2.14
N LEU A 63 13.53 -3.49 -2.91
CA LEU A 63 12.92 -4.69 -2.33
C LEU A 63 13.99 -5.68 -1.88
N THR A 64 14.04 -5.96 -0.57
CA THR A 64 14.89 -7.02 -0.02
C THR A 64 14.25 -8.38 -0.24
N GLU A 65 15.07 -9.45 -0.26
CA GLU A 65 14.58 -10.82 -0.37
C GLU A 65 13.59 -11.18 0.76
N GLU A 66 13.90 -10.75 1.99
CA GLU A 66 13.02 -10.95 3.14
C GLU A 66 11.66 -10.25 2.94
N ALA A 67 11.65 -9.00 2.48
CA ALA A 67 10.42 -8.28 2.21
C ALA A 67 9.59 -8.95 1.10
N HIS A 68 10.23 -9.48 0.06
CA HIS A 68 9.55 -10.21 -1.00
C HIS A 68 8.91 -11.51 -0.48
N GLN A 69 9.63 -12.28 0.35
CA GLN A 69 9.09 -13.51 0.95
C GLN A 69 7.90 -13.22 1.87
N LEU A 70 7.97 -12.14 2.66
CA LEU A 70 6.86 -11.69 3.50
C LEU A 70 5.67 -11.24 2.66
N TYR A 71 5.89 -10.52 1.56
CA TYR A 71 4.83 -10.16 0.62
C TYR A 71 4.13 -11.40 0.06
N ASN A 72 4.86 -12.41 -0.42
CA ASN A 72 4.25 -13.62 -0.96
C ASN A 72 3.38 -14.36 0.06
N LYS A 73 3.83 -14.40 1.33
CA LYS A 73 3.03 -14.97 2.42
C LYS A 73 1.79 -14.13 2.70
N LEU A 74 1.93 -12.80 2.73
CA LEU A 74 0.83 -11.87 2.95
C LEU A 74 -0.22 -11.96 1.84
N ASP A 75 0.21 -11.95 0.57
CA ASP A 75 -0.67 -12.10 -0.60
C ASP A 75 -1.47 -13.40 -0.57
N GLN A 76 -0.84 -14.51 -0.17
CA GLN A 76 -1.53 -15.78 0.04
C GLN A 76 -2.58 -15.69 1.15
N MET A 77 -2.26 -15.05 2.29
CA MET A 77 -3.21 -14.86 3.39
C MET A 77 -4.39 -13.99 2.97
N LEU A 78 -4.13 -12.85 2.32
CA LEU A 78 -5.16 -11.94 1.81
C LEU A 78 -6.05 -12.62 0.76
N SER A 79 -5.51 -13.52 -0.05
CA SER A 79 -6.30 -14.30 -1.01
C SER A 79 -7.29 -15.25 -0.34
N GLN A 80 -6.98 -15.73 0.87
CA GLN A 80 -7.81 -16.66 1.63
C GLN A 80 -8.82 -15.94 2.53
N SER A 81 -8.35 -14.99 3.34
CA SER A 81 -9.17 -14.28 4.33
C SER A 81 -9.79 -12.99 3.79
N LYS A 82 -9.43 -12.58 2.57
CA LYS A 82 -9.87 -11.31 1.97
C LYS A 82 -9.52 -10.09 2.83
N GLY A 83 -8.50 -10.19 3.68
CA GLY A 83 -8.05 -9.10 4.55
C GLY A 83 -8.88 -8.90 5.81
N GLU A 84 -9.83 -9.81 6.12
CA GLU A 84 -10.76 -9.68 7.24
C GLU A 84 -10.06 -9.38 8.58
N GLU A 85 -8.90 -9.99 8.84
CA GLU A 85 -8.16 -9.76 10.09
C GLU A 85 -7.60 -8.33 10.18
N ILE A 86 -7.17 -7.74 9.06
CA ILE A 86 -6.64 -6.36 9.00
C ILE A 86 -7.78 -5.37 9.23
N TYR A 87 -8.90 -5.55 8.53
CA TYR A 87 -10.05 -4.67 8.67
C TYR A 87 -10.64 -4.74 10.08
N THR A 88 -10.78 -5.95 10.63
CA THR A 88 -11.21 -6.15 12.01
C THR A 88 -10.29 -5.43 13.00
N PHE A 89 -8.97 -5.48 12.78
CA PHE A 89 -8.00 -4.77 13.62
C PHE A 89 -8.15 -3.25 13.53
N ILE A 90 -8.33 -2.70 12.32
CA ILE A 90 -8.54 -1.25 12.12
C ILE A 90 -9.84 -0.79 12.77
N SER A 91 -10.95 -1.49 12.54
CA SER A 91 -12.23 -1.16 13.17
C SER A 91 -12.16 -1.24 14.69
N TRP A 92 -11.40 -2.20 15.23
CA TRP A 92 -11.15 -2.28 16.67
C TRP A 92 -10.36 -1.08 17.20
N LEU A 93 -9.29 -0.63 16.50
CA LEU A 93 -8.57 0.59 16.87
C LEU A 93 -9.51 1.79 16.92
N ASN A 94 -10.33 1.97 15.89
CA ASN A 94 -11.28 3.07 15.78
C ASN A 94 -12.31 3.05 16.94
N ALA A 95 -12.84 1.87 17.29
CA ALA A 95 -13.74 1.71 18.42
C ALA A 95 -13.10 2.08 19.78
N MET A 96 -11.77 1.98 19.88
CA MET A 96 -10.99 2.36 21.05
C MET A 96 -10.57 3.85 21.05
N GLY A 97 -10.92 4.62 20.03
CA GLY A 97 -10.45 6.00 19.85
C GLY A 97 -8.99 6.10 19.41
N LEU A 98 -8.47 5.04 18.80
CA LEU A 98 -7.14 4.95 18.21
C LEU A 98 -7.24 4.95 16.68
N GLN A 99 -6.14 5.22 16.00
CA GLN A 99 -6.05 5.16 14.53
C GLN A 99 -4.76 4.46 14.10
N LEU A 100 -4.82 3.77 12.96
CA LEU A 100 -3.64 3.21 12.29
C LEU A 100 -3.03 4.28 11.38
N ASN A 101 -1.70 4.41 11.41
CA ASN A 101 -0.96 5.31 10.52
C ASN A 101 0.27 4.56 9.98
N VAL A 102 0.58 4.76 8.70
CA VAL A 102 1.72 4.14 8.03
C VAL A 102 2.75 5.21 7.72
N THR A 103 3.95 5.11 8.30
CA THR A 103 5.05 6.07 8.05
C THR A 103 6.33 5.37 7.60
N VAL A 104 7.22 6.13 6.96
CA VAL A 104 8.58 5.68 6.67
C VAL A 104 9.32 5.33 7.97
N LYS A 105 9.99 4.17 7.98
CA LYS A 105 10.83 3.76 9.12
C LYS A 105 11.98 4.77 9.30
N PRO A 106 12.24 5.27 10.52
CA PRO A 106 13.39 6.13 10.77
C PRO A 106 14.69 5.40 10.42
N VAL A 107 15.60 6.09 9.72
CA VAL A 107 16.96 5.59 9.54
C VAL A 107 17.68 5.78 10.87
N GLU A 108 17.95 4.71 11.60
CA GLU A 108 18.85 4.77 12.75
C GLU A 108 20.23 5.20 12.25
N GLN A 109 20.61 6.45 12.53
CA GLN A 109 21.99 6.89 12.35
C GLN A 109 22.82 6.14 13.38
N LYS A 110 23.57 5.13 12.93
CA LYS A 110 24.65 4.55 13.75
C LYS A 110 25.75 5.61 13.83
N GLU A 111 25.87 6.24 15.00
CA GLU A 111 27.04 7.04 15.39
C GLU A 111 28.32 6.19 15.41
#